data_AF-A0A847VXF5-F1
#
_entry.id   AF-A0A847VXF5-F1
#
_cell.length_a   1.000
_cell.length_b   1.000
_cell.length_c   1.000
_cell.angle_alpha   90.00
_cell.angle_beta   90.00
_cell.angle_gamma   90.00
#
_symmetry.space_group_name_H-M   'P 1'
#
loop_
_entity.id
_entity.type
_entity.pdbx_description
1 polymer ?
#
loop_
_entity_poly.entity_id
_entity_poly.type
_entity_poly.pdbx_seq_one_letter_code
_entity_poly.pdbx_strand_id
1 'polypeptide(L)' 'MKINIQGTGIELTEAIKRYAIEKTKSLEKYFDNIQQADIDVGMNT' A
#
# COMPACT_ATOMS: atom_id res chain seq x y z
N MET A 1 -5.68 -4.33 10.34
CA MET A 1 -5.26 -4.13 8.94
C MET A 1 -4.00 -4.93 8.62
N LYS A 2 -4.11 -5.92 7.73
CA LYS A 2 -2.99 -6.61 7.06
C LYS A 2 -2.70 -5.90 5.75
N ILE A 3 -1.47 -5.42 5.56
CA ILE A 3 -1.08 -4.69 4.34
C ILE A 3 -0.11 -5.58 3.55
N ASN A 4 -0.49 -5.93 2.32
CA ASN A 4 0.40 -6.59 1.37
C ASN A 4 0.75 -5.60 0.26
N ILE A 5 2.05 -5.44 -0.03
CA ILE A 5 2.54 -4.51 -1.06
C ILE A 5 3.34 -5.32 -2.07
N GLN A 6 2.95 -5.25 -3.34
CA GLN A 6 3.65 -5.84 -4.46
C GLN A 6 4.18 -4.75 -5.40
N GLY A 7 5.33 -5.02 -6.00
CA GLY A 7 5.98 -4.15 -6.97
C GLY A 7 5.87 -4.75 -8.35
N THR A 8 5.16 -4.09 -9.27
CA THR A 8 5.00 -4.59 -10.65
C THR A 8 5.96 -3.85 -11.58
N GLY A 9 6.97 -4.57 -12.07
CA GLY A 9 7.98 -4.01 -12.97
C GLY A 9 8.96 -3.03 -12.31
N ILE A 10 8.94 -2.93 -10.98
CA ILE A 10 9.82 -2.06 -10.19
C ILE A 10 10.35 -2.79 -8.96
N GLU A 11 11.51 -2.34 -8.46
CA GLU A 11 11.98 -2.73 -7.14
C GLU A 11 11.25 -1.95 -6.05
N LEU A 12 10.72 -2.68 -5.07
CA LEU A 12 10.09 -2.10 -3.90
C LEU A 12 11.15 -1.61 -2.92
N THR A 13 11.51 -0.34 -3.03
CA THR A 13 12.38 0.31 -2.04
C THR A 13 11.63 0.54 -0.72
N GLU A 14 12.40 0.66 0.37
CA GLU A 14 11.84 0.99 1.69
C GLU A 14 11.08 2.32 1.69
N ALA A 15 11.50 3.30 0.87
CA ALA A 15 10.81 4.57 0.74
C ALA A 15 9.41 4.41 0.13
N ILE A 16 9.29 3.63 -0.96
CA ILE A 16 8.01 3.33 -1.60
C ILE A 16 7.08 2.59 -0.63
N LYS A 17 7.63 1.60 0.07
CA LYS A 17 6.88 0.80 1.05
C LYS A 17 6.32 1.67 2.18
N ARG A 18 7.14 2.54 2.77
CA ARG A 18 6.70 3.47 3.83
C ARG A 18 5.61 4.40 3.33
N TYR A 19 5.81 5.01 2.17
CA TYR A 19 4.85 5.93 1.59
C TYR A 19 3.49 5.27 1.33
N ALA A 20 3.49 4.07 0.74
CA ALA A 20 2.28 3.29 0.51
C ALA A 20 1.53 2.99 1.82
N ILE A 21 2.24 2.55 2.87
CA ILE A 21 1.64 2.28 4.18
C ILE A 21 1.01 3.53 4.79
N GLU A 22 1.71 4.67 4.78
CA GLU A 22 1.20 5.93 5.33
C GLU A 22 -0.07 6.39 4.61
N LYS A 23 -0.10 6.28 3.27
CA LYS A 23 -1.28 6.58 2.47
C LYS A 23 -2.44 5.63 2.78
N THR A 24 -2.20 4.34 2.90
CA THR A 24 -3.25 3.37 3.25
C THR A 24 -3.80 3.59 4.65
N LYS A 25 -2.95 3.90 5.64
CA LYS A 25 -3.41 4.25 6.99
C LYS A 25 -4.29 5.49 7.02
N SER A 26 -4.09 6.44 6.10
CA SER A 26 -4.97 7.60 6.01
C SER A 26 -6.43 7.26 5.70
N LEU A 27 -6.70 6.07 5.13
CA LEU A 27 -8.04 5.56 4.85
C LEU A 27 -8.78 5.10 6.11
N GLU A 28 -8.07 4.79 7.21
CA GLU A 28 -8.69 4.42 8.50
C GLU A 28 -9.57 5.55 9.06
N LYS A 29 -9.38 6.80 8.61
CA LYS A 29 -10.24 7.94 8.97
C LYS A 29 -11.65 7.85 8.39
N TYR A 30 -11.84 7.09 7.32
CA TYR A 30 -13.10 7.02 6.58
C TYR A 30 -13.80 5.67 6.73
N PHE A 31 -13.05 4.65 7.15
CA PHE A 31 -13.55 3.29 7.29
C PHE A 31 -13.12 2.73 8.64
N ASP A 32 -14.11 2.44 9.48
CA ASP A 32 -13.88 1.68 10.69
C ASP A 32 -13.63 0.21 10.34
N ASN A 33 -12.58 -0.38 10.91
CA ASN A 33 -12.29 -1.81 10.88
C ASN A 33 -11.77 -2.41 9.54
N ILE A 34 -10.87 -1.72 8.83
CA ILE A 34 -10.19 -2.29 7.65
C ILE A 34 -9.36 -3.53 8.05
N GLN A 35 -9.76 -4.69 7.52
CA GLN A 35 -9.09 -5.98 7.78
C GLN A 35 -7.83 -6.17 6.93
N GLN A 36 -7.92 -5.87 5.62
CA GLN A 36 -6.85 -6.12 4.65
C GLN A 36 -6.77 -5.00 3.60
N ALA A 37 -5.56 -4.70 3.16
CA ALA A 37 -5.27 -3.82 2.05
C ALA A 37 -4.18 -4.45 1.17
N ASP A 38 -4.50 -4.69 -0.10
CA ASP A 38 -3.56 -5.17 -1.11
C ASP A 38 -3.20 -4.00 -2.03
N ILE A 39 -1.90 -3.75 -2.18
CA ILE A 39 -1.37 -2.58 -2.86
C ILE A 39 -0.42 -3.03 -3.95
N ASP A 40 -0.69 -2.64 -5.18
CA ASP A 40 0.20 -2.83 -6.32
C ASP A 40 0.83 -1.49 -6.70
N VAL A 41 2.15 -1.43 -6.65
CA VAL A 41 2.92 -0.24 -7.07
C VAL A 41 3.75 -0.62 -8.28
N GLY A 42 3.46 0.02 -9.41
CA GLY A 42 4.14 -0.26 -10.65
C GLY A 42 3.63 0.63 -11.78
N MET A 43 4.22 0.49 -12.95
CA MET A 43 3.69 1.08 -14.17
C MET A 43 3.11 -0.05 -15.02
N ASN A 44 1.79 -0.06 -15.18
CA ASN A 44 1.18 -0.80 -16.27
C ASN A 44 1.32 0.06 -17.52
N THR A 45 2.03 -0.46 -18.52
CA THR A 45 2.21 0.22 -19.81
C THR A 45 0.89 0.25 -20.57
#